data_AF-A0A0C9W5J6-F1
#
_entry.id   AF-A0A0C9W5J6-F1
#
_cell.length_a   1.000
_cell.length_b   1.000
_cell.length_c   1.000
_cell.angle_alpha   90.00
_cell.angle_beta   90.00
_cell.angle_gamma   90.00
#
_symmetry.space_group_name_H-M   'P 1'
#
loop_
_entity.id
_entity.type
_entity.pdbx_description
1 polymer ?
#
loop_
_entity_poly.entity_id
_entity_poly.type
_entity_poly.pdbx_seq_one_letter_code
_entity_poly.pdbx_strand_id
1 'polypeptide(L)'
;MGFLENADLELLSKRDPNDSVFEVFLKMVVQAVYSLNANGDMDLKQRSSHIKKLLQMAVPVSPVPFSRTSPPSPHALSMLVNRFSAMAVALHLDPTPANVKFRIGQARRCVSFKGADDNSRVACVYGMMYFAMIVRHHGVPGGLEEVLGWLGEMADVLMDEYKEGEGVGRRVATTTTLIQLLIGSVRRVIETQSLEKGRTRVEYPDPALLDGPWVTRVFNPRTDLVTINQTGVEIRMLVQSFLDARLKALPQAQPPPPPPVVHSIESQESQDEYDKMFLDLDDAELLAALGEGPEIVVVTDLKAKEDALCKVLDKSITPAVYRLVCKHLGENEGVRTRDNHAEIVDEWIDCWVGCANVLVQNSHKDWGLYMKLGHQSWEKIIDSSWRRRVGLRFNLTLLRLDPGAYSKLKDEFIGVLLVGFLSCKTTIEHEFASVVFSLDGLQHPLLRGFPFAPLPGSKKFEITQGEYDTARVQLIESRCSSLMRRVHPDRGCSCFLERSCVSPR
;
A
#
# COMPACT_ATOMS: atom_id res chain seq x y z
N MET A 1 8.25 16.88 21.35
CA MET A 1 6.84 16.46 21.21
C MET A 1 6.79 14.93 21.27
N GLY A 2 7.24 14.35 22.39
CA GLY A 2 7.51 12.90 22.43
C GLY A 2 6.30 12.02 22.10
N PHE A 3 5.09 12.41 22.49
CA PHE A 3 3.87 11.62 22.25
C PHE A 3 3.45 11.57 20.77
N LEU A 4 3.65 12.66 20.03
CA LEU A 4 3.35 12.74 18.60
C LEU A 4 4.44 12.09 17.75
N GLU A 5 5.69 12.28 18.13
CA GLU A 5 6.85 11.66 17.48
C GLU A 5 6.87 10.14 17.63
N ASN A 6 6.40 9.62 18.76
CA ASN A 6 6.31 8.17 19.00
C ASN A 6 4.93 7.58 18.66
N ALA A 7 4.00 8.39 18.14
CA ALA A 7 2.63 7.99 17.84
C ALA A 7 1.94 7.25 19.01
N ASP A 8 2.15 7.74 20.23
CA ASP A 8 1.73 7.09 21.47
C ASP A 8 1.08 8.09 22.42
N LEU A 9 -0.25 8.02 22.52
CA LEU A 9 -1.03 8.89 23.41
C LEU A 9 -0.84 8.56 24.89
N GLU A 10 -0.37 7.36 25.26
CA GLU A 10 -0.13 7.01 26.66
C GLU A 10 0.98 7.88 27.27
N LEU A 11 1.86 8.42 26.43
CA LEU A 11 2.90 9.36 26.86
C LEU A 11 2.32 10.67 27.41
N LEU A 12 1.06 11.01 27.10
CA LEU A 12 0.35 12.13 27.73
C LEU A 12 -0.07 11.85 29.18
N SER A 13 -0.06 10.59 29.60
CA SER A 13 -0.42 10.15 30.96
C SER A 13 0.79 9.75 31.79
N LYS A 14 1.96 9.53 31.17
CA LYS A 14 3.20 9.13 31.84
C LYS A 14 4.10 10.35 32.05
N ARG A 15 4.71 10.46 33.23
CA ARG A 15 5.74 11.47 33.51
C ARG A 15 7.09 11.00 32.98
N ASP A 16 7.77 11.82 32.19
CA ASP A 16 9.13 11.57 31.72
C ASP A 16 10.07 12.61 32.36
N PRO A 17 11.23 12.22 32.92
CA PRO A 17 12.21 13.17 33.43
C PRO A 17 12.75 14.15 32.38
N ASN A 18 12.67 13.84 31.08
CA ASN A 18 13.12 14.68 29.99
C ASN A 18 12.02 15.58 29.40
N ASP A 19 10.80 15.57 29.97
CA ASP A 19 9.71 16.43 29.50
C ASP A 19 10.07 17.92 29.64
N SER A 20 9.82 18.68 28.58
CA SER A 20 9.85 20.14 28.66
C SER A 20 8.73 20.67 29.58
N VAL A 21 8.89 21.87 30.13
CA VAL A 21 7.86 22.54 30.95
C VAL A 21 6.52 22.62 30.20
N PHE A 22 6.57 22.84 28.89
CA PHE A 22 5.38 22.89 28.06
C PHE A 22 4.72 21.51 27.87
N GLU A 23 5.49 20.43 27.73
CA GLU A 23 4.95 19.07 27.70
C GLU A 23 4.29 18.71 29.04
N VAL A 24 4.91 19.06 30.18
CA VAL A 24 4.28 18.90 31.51
C VAL A 24 2.97 19.68 31.60
N PHE A 25 2.91 20.91 31.09
CA PHE A 25 1.68 21.69 31.01
C PHE A 25 0.58 20.98 30.21
N LEU A 26 0.91 20.45 29.02
CA LEU A 26 -0.05 19.70 28.21
C LEU A 26 -0.56 18.44 28.93
N LYS A 27 0.32 17.70 29.63
CA LYS A 27 -0.07 16.54 30.43
C LYS A 27 -1.03 16.93 31.55
N MET A 28 -0.78 18.06 32.24
CA MET A 28 -1.71 18.57 33.25
C MET A 28 -3.09 18.91 32.67
N VAL A 29 -3.14 19.52 31.46
CA VAL A 29 -4.41 19.80 30.78
C VAL A 29 -5.17 18.51 30.45
N VAL A 30 -4.48 17.49 29.95
CA VAL A 30 -5.06 16.17 29.65
C VAL A 30 -5.62 15.52 30.92
N GLN A 31 -4.83 15.48 32.01
CA GLN A 31 -5.28 14.91 33.27
C GLN A 31 -6.47 15.67 33.88
N ALA A 32 -6.50 17.00 33.77
CA ALA A 32 -7.63 17.80 34.21
C ALA A 32 -8.91 17.44 33.45
N VAL A 33 -8.84 17.25 32.12
CA VAL A 33 -9.99 16.80 31.32
C VAL A 33 -10.42 15.37 31.70
N TYR A 34 -9.48 14.45 31.92
CA TYR A 34 -9.82 13.10 32.36
C TYR A 34 -10.48 13.07 33.74
N SER A 35 -10.03 13.91 34.68
CA SER A 35 -10.70 14.08 35.98
C SER A 35 -12.11 14.64 35.84
N LEU A 36 -12.32 15.62 34.95
CA LEU A 36 -13.67 16.17 34.66
C LEU A 36 -14.60 15.13 34.03
N ASN A 37 -14.05 14.21 33.22
CA ASN A 37 -14.79 13.10 32.63
C ASN A 37 -15.14 12.00 33.65
N ALA A 38 -14.26 11.74 34.61
CA ALA A 38 -14.48 10.78 35.69
C ALA A 38 -15.53 11.26 36.72
N ASN A 39 -15.71 12.58 36.85
CA ASN A 39 -16.73 13.15 37.74
C ASN A 39 -18.15 12.95 37.17
N GLY A 40 -18.84 11.93 37.68
CA GLY A 40 -20.19 11.53 37.28
C GLY A 40 -21.31 12.52 37.61
N ASP A 41 -21.06 13.46 38.52
CA ASP A 41 -22.09 14.37 39.06
C ASP A 41 -22.44 15.57 38.14
N MET A 42 -21.64 15.81 37.08
CA MET A 42 -21.88 16.93 36.15
C MET A 42 -22.67 16.50 34.91
N ASP A 43 -23.64 17.32 34.51
CA ASP A 43 -24.33 17.17 33.22
C ASP A 43 -23.34 17.26 32.04
N LEU A 44 -23.61 16.49 30.97
CA LEU A 44 -22.78 16.39 29.77
C LEU A 44 -22.54 17.76 29.11
N LYS A 45 -23.56 18.63 29.10
CA LYS A 45 -23.44 20.00 28.55
C LYS A 45 -22.50 20.85 29.38
N GLN A 46 -22.60 20.78 30.71
CA GLN A 46 -21.71 21.52 31.61
C GLN A 46 -20.27 21.03 31.47
N ARG A 47 -20.05 19.71 31.43
CA ARG A 47 -18.73 19.10 31.21
C ARG A 47 -18.10 19.56 29.89
N SER A 48 -18.84 19.47 28.78
CA SER A 48 -18.38 19.97 27.47
C SER A 48 -18.03 21.46 27.52
N SER A 49 -18.81 22.28 28.24
CA SER A 49 -18.52 23.72 28.35
C SER A 49 -17.22 24.01 29.11
N HIS A 50 -16.94 23.26 30.18
CA HIS A 50 -15.70 23.39 30.96
C HIS A 50 -14.48 22.94 30.14
N ILE A 51 -14.59 21.83 29.42
CA ILE A 51 -13.53 21.36 28.52
C ILE A 51 -13.24 22.43 27.46
N LYS A 52 -14.26 22.97 26.80
CA LYS A 52 -14.08 24.04 25.79
C LYS A 52 -13.39 25.28 26.36
N LYS A 53 -13.79 25.73 27.55
CA LYS A 53 -13.14 26.87 28.23
C LYS A 53 -11.67 26.59 28.54
N LEU A 54 -11.36 25.41 29.09
CA LEU A 54 -10.00 24.99 29.39
C LEU A 54 -9.13 24.95 28.12
N LEU A 55 -9.65 24.36 27.03
CA LEU A 55 -8.96 24.27 25.75
C LEU A 55 -8.81 25.63 25.05
N GLN A 56 -9.71 26.60 25.30
CA GLN A 56 -9.57 27.96 24.81
C GLN A 56 -8.48 28.74 25.56
N MET A 57 -8.28 28.45 26.85
CA MET A 57 -7.20 29.05 27.63
C MET A 57 -5.84 28.43 27.31
N ALA A 58 -5.79 27.12 27.03
CA ALA A 58 -4.54 26.40 26.81
C ALA A 58 -3.94 26.60 25.41
N VAL A 59 -4.75 26.92 24.40
CA VAL A 59 -4.30 27.05 23.00
C VAL A 59 -4.15 28.53 22.62
N PRO A 60 -2.92 29.03 22.35
CA PRO A 60 -2.72 30.41 21.92
C PRO A 60 -3.37 30.70 20.56
N VAL A 61 -4.01 31.87 20.44
CA VAL A 61 -4.80 32.26 19.25
C VAL A 61 -4.05 33.22 18.31
N SER A 62 -2.99 33.88 18.78
CA SER A 62 -2.26 34.88 17.97
C SER A 62 -1.50 34.22 16.81
N PRO A 63 -1.28 34.94 15.69
CA PRO A 63 -0.32 34.52 14.67
C PRO A 63 1.10 34.62 15.21
N VAL A 64 2.08 34.00 14.55
CA VAL A 64 3.49 34.24 14.84
C VAL A 64 4.03 35.37 13.97
N PRO A 65 4.99 36.20 14.46
CA PRO A 65 5.42 37.41 13.76
C PRO A 65 6.54 37.18 12.72
N PHE A 66 6.95 35.94 12.48
CA PHE A 66 8.10 35.63 11.61
C PHE A 66 7.69 35.21 10.20
N SER A 67 8.58 35.46 9.25
CA SER A 67 8.37 35.29 7.81
C SER A 67 9.69 34.92 7.11
N ARG A 68 9.64 34.64 5.81
CA ARG A 68 10.83 34.43 4.97
C ARG A 68 11.80 35.61 5.02
N THR A 69 11.29 36.84 5.17
CA THR A 69 12.09 38.07 5.30
C THR A 69 12.59 38.32 6.73
N SER A 70 12.00 37.66 7.72
CA SER A 70 12.34 37.76 9.14
C SER A 70 12.31 36.37 9.79
N PRO A 71 13.31 35.51 9.50
CA PRO A 71 13.28 34.12 9.93
C PRO A 71 13.27 34.01 11.47
N PRO A 72 12.58 33.00 12.03
CA PRO A 72 12.48 32.83 13.47
C PRO A 72 13.84 32.49 14.08
N SER A 73 14.07 32.97 15.30
CA SER A 73 15.07 32.36 16.17
C SER A 73 14.63 30.94 16.59
N PRO A 74 15.54 30.06 17.03
CA PRO A 74 15.16 28.72 17.51
C PRO A 74 14.09 28.76 18.61
N HIS A 75 14.16 29.76 19.49
CA HIS A 75 13.14 29.99 20.52
C HIS A 75 11.78 30.38 19.92
N ALA A 76 11.77 31.23 18.89
CA ALA A 76 10.53 31.62 18.20
C ALA A 76 9.90 30.45 17.43
N LEU A 77 10.70 29.56 16.84
CA LEU A 77 10.22 28.34 16.20
C LEU A 77 9.57 27.39 17.22
N SER A 78 10.15 27.26 18.42
CA SER A 78 9.55 26.49 19.52
C SER A 78 8.14 26.99 19.87
N MET A 79 7.87 28.30 19.78
CA MET A 79 6.51 28.82 19.99
C MET A 79 5.49 28.26 18.99
N LEU A 80 5.86 28.12 17.72
CA LEU A 80 4.98 27.54 16.69
C LEU A 80 4.74 26.06 16.93
N VAL A 81 5.81 25.31 17.20
CA VAL A 81 5.74 23.88 17.54
C VAL A 81 4.81 23.68 18.74
N ASN A 82 5.00 24.44 19.81
CA ASN A 82 4.16 24.38 21.02
C ASN A 82 2.68 24.70 20.73
N ARG A 83 2.39 25.66 19.85
CA ARG A 83 1.02 25.97 19.42
C ARG A 83 0.38 24.77 18.70
N PHE A 84 1.10 24.14 17.77
CA PHE A 84 0.62 22.94 17.10
C PHE A 84 0.43 21.77 18.08
N SER A 85 1.33 21.57 19.05
CA SER A 85 1.14 20.54 20.09
C SER A 85 -0.14 20.78 20.91
N ALA A 86 -0.40 22.03 21.31
CA ALA A 86 -1.60 22.38 22.07
C ALA A 86 -2.87 22.16 21.24
N MET A 87 -2.85 22.52 19.95
CA MET A 87 -3.95 22.24 19.03
C MET A 87 -4.16 20.74 18.85
N ALA A 88 -3.10 19.94 18.73
CA ALA A 88 -3.16 18.49 18.63
C ALA A 88 -3.80 17.88 19.88
N VAL A 89 -3.39 18.30 21.08
CA VAL A 89 -4.01 17.88 22.35
C VAL A 89 -5.49 18.30 22.40
N ALA A 90 -5.82 19.51 21.96
CA ALA A 90 -7.21 19.96 21.91
C ALA A 90 -8.08 19.14 20.93
N LEU A 91 -7.52 18.70 19.80
CA LEU A 91 -8.18 17.78 18.87
C LEU A 91 -8.37 16.39 19.50
N HIS A 92 -7.39 15.92 20.27
CA HIS A 92 -7.49 14.64 20.96
C HIS A 92 -8.57 14.66 22.05
N LEU A 93 -8.71 15.77 22.79
CA LEU A 93 -9.63 15.89 23.93
C LEU A 93 -11.07 16.29 23.53
N ASP A 94 -11.27 16.96 22.39
CA ASP A 94 -12.59 17.30 21.83
C ASP A 94 -12.61 16.96 20.31
N PRO A 95 -12.80 15.67 19.95
CA PRO A 95 -12.77 15.21 18.56
C PRO A 95 -14.10 15.47 17.83
N THR A 96 -14.62 16.69 17.89
CA THR A 96 -15.83 17.09 17.16
C THR A 96 -15.49 17.71 15.79
N PRO A 97 -16.29 17.47 14.73
CA PRO A 97 -16.01 18.02 13.39
C PRO A 97 -15.86 19.55 13.39
N ALA A 98 -16.66 20.25 14.21
CA ALA A 98 -16.57 21.70 14.37
C ALA A 98 -15.24 22.14 15.01
N ASN A 99 -14.75 21.43 16.04
CA ASN A 99 -13.46 21.73 16.66
C ASN A 99 -12.31 21.41 15.70
N VAL A 100 -12.39 20.30 14.96
CA VAL A 100 -11.41 19.95 13.92
C VAL A 100 -11.25 21.09 12.90
N LYS A 101 -12.35 21.51 12.28
CA LYS A 101 -12.36 22.63 11.33
C LYS A 101 -11.82 23.92 11.94
N PHE A 102 -12.23 24.24 13.16
CA PHE A 102 -11.78 25.44 13.86
C PHE A 102 -10.27 25.42 14.13
N ARG A 103 -9.72 24.32 14.67
CA ARG A 103 -8.30 24.22 15.02
C ARG A 103 -7.40 24.16 13.78
N ILE A 104 -7.82 23.46 12.72
CA ILE A 104 -7.10 23.48 11.44
C ILE A 104 -7.11 24.90 10.86
N GLY A 105 -8.27 25.57 10.87
CA GLY A 105 -8.36 26.97 10.45
C GLY A 105 -7.48 27.92 11.28
N GLN A 106 -7.36 27.70 12.58
CA GLN A 106 -6.41 28.42 13.44
C GLN A 106 -4.96 28.14 13.05
N ALA A 107 -4.59 26.88 12.84
CA ALA A 107 -3.24 26.49 12.42
C ALA A 107 -2.83 27.14 11.08
N ARG A 108 -3.75 27.19 10.11
CA ARG A 108 -3.55 27.90 8.82
C ARG A 108 -3.25 29.39 9.00
N ARG A 109 -3.87 30.03 9.99
CA ARG A 109 -3.68 31.46 10.29
C ARG A 109 -2.43 31.74 11.13
N CYS A 110 -1.88 30.74 11.83
CA CYS A 110 -0.67 30.94 12.61
C CYS A 110 0.51 31.35 11.73
N VAL A 111 0.68 30.69 10.58
CA VAL A 111 1.78 30.92 9.63
C VAL A 111 1.27 30.83 8.20
N SER A 112 1.52 31.85 7.38
CA SER A 112 1.31 31.75 5.93
C SER A 112 2.41 30.90 5.31
N PHE A 113 2.06 29.68 4.86
CA PHE A 113 3.03 28.73 4.30
C PHE A 113 3.85 29.31 3.13
N LYS A 114 3.19 30.05 2.23
CA LYS A 114 3.85 30.72 1.08
C LYS A 114 4.90 31.73 1.55
N GLY A 115 4.59 32.53 2.57
CA GLY A 115 5.48 33.56 3.12
C GLY A 115 6.46 33.07 4.19
N ALA A 116 6.42 31.79 4.57
CA ALA A 116 7.23 31.24 5.65
C ALA A 116 8.67 30.86 5.21
N ASP A 117 9.60 30.86 6.17
CA ASP A 117 10.91 30.26 6.01
C ASP A 117 10.85 28.73 6.05
N ASP A 118 11.94 28.08 5.66
CA ASP A 118 11.97 26.62 5.46
C ASP A 118 11.71 25.85 6.76
N ASN A 119 12.22 26.31 7.91
CA ASN A 119 12.01 25.62 9.19
C ASN A 119 10.55 25.73 9.65
N SER A 120 9.93 26.90 9.46
CA SER A 120 8.51 27.08 9.72
C SER A 120 7.65 26.23 8.79
N ARG A 121 8.03 26.08 7.52
CA ARG A 121 7.35 25.18 6.57
C ARG A 121 7.45 23.72 7.00
N VAL A 122 8.63 23.27 7.45
CA VAL A 122 8.80 21.93 8.04
C VAL A 122 7.87 21.73 9.23
N ALA A 123 7.78 22.71 10.14
CA ALA A 123 6.86 22.65 11.28
C ALA A 123 5.39 22.58 10.86
N CYS A 124 4.98 23.31 9.80
CA CYS A 124 3.64 23.22 9.24
C CYS A 124 3.33 21.82 8.68
N VAL A 125 4.26 21.21 7.94
CA VAL A 125 4.10 19.86 7.39
C VAL A 125 3.95 18.83 8.51
N TYR A 126 4.79 18.89 9.54
CA TYR A 126 4.63 18.02 10.72
C TYR A 126 3.34 18.29 11.49
N GLY A 127 2.95 19.55 11.66
CA GLY A 127 1.68 19.91 12.31
C GLY A 127 0.48 19.30 11.59
N MET A 128 0.44 19.42 10.25
CA MET A 128 -0.58 18.79 9.40
C MET A 128 -0.61 17.26 9.60
N MET A 129 0.56 16.62 9.55
CA MET A 129 0.70 15.17 9.75
C MET A 129 0.13 14.72 11.09
N TYR A 130 0.46 15.41 12.18
CA TYR A 130 -0.02 15.09 13.52
C TYR A 130 -1.53 15.29 13.66
N PHE A 131 -2.09 16.34 13.06
CA PHE A 131 -3.54 16.54 13.05
C PHE A 131 -4.25 15.43 12.27
N ALA A 132 -3.73 15.01 11.12
CA ALA A 132 -4.28 13.90 10.36
C ALA A 132 -4.26 12.59 11.17
N MET A 133 -3.15 12.29 11.86
CA MET A 133 -3.03 11.10 12.71
C MET A 133 -4.06 11.08 13.85
N ILE A 134 -4.27 12.22 14.53
CA ILE A 134 -5.24 12.32 15.64
C ILE A 134 -6.69 12.22 15.12
N VAL A 135 -7.00 12.93 14.03
CA VAL A 135 -8.33 12.92 13.41
C VAL A 135 -8.68 11.51 12.95
N ARG A 136 -7.72 10.81 12.32
CA ARG A 136 -7.89 9.42 11.91
C ARG A 136 -8.06 8.48 13.10
N HIS A 137 -7.26 8.63 14.15
CA HIS A 137 -7.37 7.82 15.37
C HIS A 137 -8.78 7.89 15.99
N HIS A 138 -9.39 9.08 15.98
CA HIS A 138 -10.75 9.29 16.49
C HIS A 138 -11.86 8.98 15.49
N GLY A 139 -11.55 8.74 14.21
CA GLY A 139 -12.53 8.44 13.17
C GLY A 139 -13.53 9.59 12.93
N VAL A 140 -13.09 10.84 13.03
CA VAL A 140 -14.00 12.01 12.95
C VAL A 140 -14.53 12.18 11.52
N PRO A 141 -15.86 12.10 11.28
CA PRO A 141 -16.44 12.26 9.95
C PRO A 141 -16.10 13.62 9.33
N GLY A 142 -15.60 13.62 8.09
CA GLY A 142 -15.18 14.83 7.35
C GLY A 142 -13.97 15.56 7.95
N GLY A 143 -13.39 15.07 9.05
CA GLY A 143 -12.23 15.71 9.66
C GLY A 143 -10.98 15.57 8.81
N LEU A 144 -10.81 14.43 8.13
CA LEU A 144 -9.65 14.17 7.28
C LEU A 144 -9.63 15.11 6.08
N GLU A 145 -10.78 15.38 5.47
CA GLU A 145 -10.92 16.31 4.33
C GLU A 145 -10.39 17.71 4.66
N GLU A 146 -10.66 18.23 5.86
CA GLU A 146 -10.17 19.55 6.29
C GLU A 146 -8.62 19.58 6.42
N VAL A 147 -8.02 18.48 6.88
CA VAL A 147 -6.56 18.36 6.97
C VAL A 147 -5.94 18.21 5.57
N LEU A 148 -6.55 17.38 4.72
CA LEU A 148 -6.11 17.15 3.34
C LEU A 148 -6.27 18.40 2.46
N GLY A 149 -7.27 19.24 2.73
CA GLY A 149 -7.38 20.55 2.11
C GLY A 149 -6.18 21.45 2.44
N TRP A 150 -5.71 21.42 3.68
CA TRP A 150 -4.50 22.16 4.07
C TRP A 150 -3.24 21.59 3.44
N LEU A 151 -3.14 20.26 3.36
CA LEU A 151 -2.08 19.56 2.63
C LEU A 151 -2.05 19.97 1.15
N GLY A 152 -3.21 20.04 0.50
CA GLY A 152 -3.37 20.47 -0.88
C GLY A 152 -2.83 21.88 -1.11
N GLU A 153 -3.20 22.83 -0.24
CA GLU A 153 -2.68 24.21 -0.29
C GLU A 153 -1.15 24.26 -0.17
N MET A 154 -0.55 23.49 0.75
CA MET A 154 0.92 23.41 0.88
C MET A 154 1.56 22.81 -0.36
N ALA A 155 0.99 21.73 -0.89
CA ALA A 155 1.48 21.06 -2.09
C ALA A 155 1.44 21.98 -3.30
N ASP A 156 0.34 22.73 -3.50
CA ASP A 156 0.23 23.67 -4.62
C ASP A 156 1.31 24.77 -4.54
N VAL A 157 1.54 25.34 -3.36
CA VAL A 157 2.61 26.34 -3.17
C VAL A 157 3.98 25.76 -3.51
N LEU A 158 4.31 24.56 -3.04
CA LEU A 158 5.61 23.93 -3.33
C LEU A 158 5.75 23.59 -4.82
N MET A 159 4.68 23.09 -5.43
CA MET A 159 4.68 22.71 -6.84
C MET A 159 4.77 23.92 -7.78
N ASP A 160 4.19 25.05 -7.40
CA ASP A 160 4.33 26.32 -8.14
C ASP A 160 5.75 26.87 -7.98
N GLU A 161 6.29 26.89 -6.76
CA GLU A 161 7.69 27.32 -6.51
C GLU A 161 8.71 26.42 -7.19
N TYR A 162 8.43 25.12 -7.34
CA TYR A 162 9.30 24.19 -8.05
C TYR A 162 9.37 24.53 -9.55
N LYS A 163 8.21 24.76 -10.18
CA LYS A 163 8.13 25.14 -11.60
C LYS A 163 8.75 26.51 -11.88
N GLU A 164 8.49 27.49 -11.03
CA GLU A 164 9.08 28.84 -11.14
C GLU A 164 10.59 28.82 -10.85
N GLY A 165 11.05 27.85 -10.06
CA GLY A 165 12.43 27.71 -9.60
C GLY A 165 13.36 26.94 -10.53
N GLU A 166 12.87 26.39 -11.65
CA GLU A 166 13.65 25.67 -12.68
C GLU A 166 14.76 26.58 -13.25
N GLY A 167 15.90 26.63 -12.56
CA GLY A 167 17.04 27.49 -12.89
C GLY A 167 17.91 27.89 -11.68
N VAL A 168 17.37 27.91 -10.47
CA VAL A 168 18.11 28.28 -9.23
C VAL A 168 18.32 27.04 -8.35
N GLY A 169 19.38 26.27 -8.64
CA GLY A 169 19.58 24.91 -8.10
C GLY A 169 19.43 24.73 -6.58
N ARG A 170 19.86 25.70 -5.77
CA ARG A 170 19.72 25.61 -4.29
C ARG A 170 18.27 25.69 -3.81
N ARG A 171 17.44 26.52 -4.47
CA ARG A 171 16.03 26.68 -4.12
C ARG A 171 15.22 25.45 -4.55
N VAL A 172 15.54 24.89 -5.72
CA VAL A 172 14.95 23.63 -6.22
C VAL A 172 15.22 22.49 -5.25
N ALA A 173 16.44 22.36 -4.73
CA ALA A 173 16.79 21.31 -3.78
C ALA A 173 15.94 21.39 -2.50
N THR A 174 15.85 22.56 -1.86
CA THR A 174 15.04 22.74 -0.65
C THR A 174 13.55 22.46 -0.90
N THR A 175 12.99 23.00 -1.99
CA THR A 175 11.59 22.73 -2.35
C THR A 175 11.34 21.24 -2.60
N THR A 176 12.30 20.54 -3.23
CA THR A 176 12.22 19.10 -3.45
C THR A 176 12.21 18.33 -2.12
N THR A 177 13.07 18.70 -1.16
CA THR A 177 13.08 18.08 0.17
C THR A 177 11.77 18.32 0.93
N LEU A 178 11.17 19.51 0.80
CA LEU A 178 9.85 19.79 1.39
C LEU A 178 8.73 18.97 0.74
N ILE A 179 8.78 18.75 -0.58
CA ILE A 179 7.85 17.87 -1.29
C ILE A 179 8.01 16.42 -0.81
N GLN A 180 9.25 15.94 -0.68
CA GLN A 180 9.54 14.60 -0.15
C GLN A 180 9.03 14.44 1.29
N LEU A 181 9.25 15.46 2.14
CA LEU A 181 8.73 15.48 3.51
C LEU A 181 7.20 15.40 3.52
N LEU A 182 6.53 16.15 2.64
CA LEU A 182 5.07 16.16 2.52
C LEU A 182 4.55 14.77 2.12
N ILE A 183 5.15 14.12 1.12
CA ILE A 183 4.82 12.75 0.69
C ILE A 183 5.06 11.75 1.84
N GLY A 184 6.21 11.85 2.51
CA GLY A 184 6.55 11.01 3.65
C GLY A 184 5.59 11.19 4.83
N SER A 185 5.08 12.40 5.05
CA SER A 185 4.05 12.68 6.06
C SER A 185 2.73 11.99 5.73
N VAL A 186 2.28 12.00 4.48
CA VAL A 186 1.06 11.26 4.07
C VAL A 186 1.26 9.75 4.27
N ARG A 187 2.43 9.22 3.89
CA ARG A 187 2.79 7.81 4.13
C ARG A 187 2.69 7.46 5.62
N ARG A 188 3.25 8.30 6.49
CA ARG A 188 3.20 8.08 7.94
C ARG A 188 1.78 8.11 8.50
N VAL A 189 0.90 8.95 7.94
CA VAL A 189 -0.54 8.96 8.27
C VAL A 189 -1.24 7.66 7.82
N ILE A 190 -0.81 7.06 6.70
CA ILE A 190 -1.31 5.77 6.22
C ILE A 190 -0.88 4.63 7.15
N GLU A 191 0.40 4.61 7.52
CA GLU A 191 1.00 3.58 8.38
C GLU A 191 0.47 3.66 9.83
N THR A 192 0.18 4.86 10.32
CA THR A 192 -0.30 5.07 11.70
C THR A 192 -1.83 5.08 11.75
N GLN A 193 -2.44 3.90 11.86
CA GLN A 193 -3.91 3.76 11.95
C GLN A 193 -4.48 4.10 13.33
N SER A 194 -3.72 3.89 14.40
CA SER A 194 -4.12 4.18 15.77
C SER A 194 -2.93 4.66 16.59
N LEU A 195 -3.18 5.57 17.54
CA LEU A 195 -2.19 6.11 18.47
C LEU A 195 -2.20 5.40 19.84
N GLU A 196 -3.03 4.37 20.01
CA GLU A 196 -3.09 3.52 21.20
C GLU A 196 -2.34 2.21 20.95
N LYS A 197 -1.35 1.91 21.80
CA LYS A 197 -0.62 0.63 21.74
C LYS A 197 -1.55 -0.53 22.05
N GLY A 198 -1.62 -1.50 21.14
CA GLY A 198 -2.45 -2.71 21.29
C GLY A 198 -3.84 -2.65 20.66
N ARG A 199 -4.29 -1.48 20.15
CA ARG A 199 -5.48 -1.40 19.28
C ARG A 199 -5.09 -1.22 17.82
N THR A 200 -4.82 -2.33 17.13
CA THR A 200 -4.77 -2.34 15.67
C THR A 200 -6.20 -2.37 15.12
N ARG A 201 -6.77 -1.19 14.88
CA ARG A 201 -7.99 -1.08 14.06
C ARG A 201 -7.60 -1.29 12.61
N VAL A 202 -8.01 -2.42 12.06
CA VAL A 202 -7.79 -2.72 10.65
C VAL A 202 -8.92 -2.05 9.85
N GLU A 203 -8.74 -0.77 9.55
CA GLU A 203 -9.68 0.01 8.76
C GLU A 203 -9.15 0.19 7.33
N TYR A 204 -10.06 0.15 6.36
CA TYR A 204 -9.75 0.43 4.97
C TYR A 204 -9.20 1.86 4.81
N PRO A 205 -8.05 2.06 4.15
CA PRO A 205 -7.47 3.39 4.00
C PRO A 205 -8.33 4.29 3.09
N ASP A 206 -8.55 5.54 3.50
CA ASP A 206 -9.34 6.50 2.73
C ASP A 206 -8.65 6.83 1.38
N PRO A 207 -9.30 6.59 0.22
CA PRO A 207 -8.76 6.93 -1.09
C PRO A 207 -8.36 8.40 -1.24
N ALA A 208 -8.96 9.31 -0.47
CA ALA A 208 -8.61 10.74 -0.47
C ALA A 208 -7.15 10.99 -0.11
N LEU A 209 -6.47 10.07 0.60
CA LEU A 209 -5.03 10.16 0.90
C LEU A 209 -4.15 10.08 -0.37
N LEU A 210 -4.67 9.44 -1.43
CA LEU A 210 -4.03 9.37 -2.75
C LEU A 210 -4.66 10.32 -3.77
N ASP A 211 -5.79 10.95 -3.46
CA ASP A 211 -6.49 11.87 -4.37
C ASP A 211 -6.26 13.32 -3.97
N GLY A 212 -5.16 13.91 -4.46
CA GLY A 212 -4.86 15.31 -4.20
C GLY A 212 -3.73 15.89 -5.04
N PRO A 213 -3.45 17.20 -4.92
CA PRO A 213 -2.39 17.88 -5.67
C PRO A 213 -1.01 17.28 -5.39
N TRP A 214 -0.77 16.79 -4.17
CA TRP A 214 0.48 16.14 -3.76
C TRP A 214 0.75 14.81 -4.49
N VAL A 215 -0.27 14.17 -5.05
CA VAL A 215 -0.13 13.01 -5.93
C VAL A 215 -0.25 13.47 -7.38
N THR A 216 -1.39 14.01 -7.78
CA THR A 216 -1.73 14.29 -9.18
C THR A 216 -0.76 15.25 -9.87
N ARG A 217 -0.28 16.29 -9.18
CA ARG A 217 0.70 17.23 -9.76
C ARG A 217 2.12 16.69 -9.69
N VAL A 218 2.45 15.89 -8.68
CA VAL A 218 3.78 15.26 -8.55
C VAL A 218 3.98 14.20 -9.62
N PHE A 219 2.98 13.35 -9.87
CA PHE A 219 2.99 12.31 -10.91
C PHE A 219 2.85 12.85 -12.35
N ASN A 220 2.65 14.17 -12.50
CA ASN A 220 2.50 14.78 -13.81
C ASN A 220 3.78 14.58 -14.65
N PRO A 221 3.69 14.03 -15.86
CA PRO A 221 4.83 13.88 -16.77
C PRO A 221 5.69 15.14 -16.96
N ARG A 222 5.09 16.33 -16.82
CA ARG A 222 5.73 17.62 -17.13
C ARG A 222 6.64 18.15 -16.03
N THR A 223 6.54 17.65 -14.80
CA THR A 223 7.27 18.21 -13.66
C THR A 223 8.59 17.50 -13.38
N ASP A 224 8.86 16.36 -14.02
CA ASP A 224 10.06 15.53 -13.85
C ASP A 224 10.45 15.16 -12.39
N LEU A 225 9.62 15.52 -11.39
CA LEU A 225 9.89 15.30 -9.97
C LEU A 225 10.03 13.82 -9.63
N VAL A 226 9.26 12.98 -10.33
CA VAL A 226 9.24 11.53 -10.12
C VAL A 226 10.54 10.88 -10.58
N THR A 227 11.32 11.53 -11.47
CA THR A 227 12.60 10.99 -11.93
C THR A 227 13.75 11.23 -10.98
N ILE A 228 13.57 12.14 -10.01
CA ILE A 228 14.49 12.35 -8.90
C ILE A 228 14.43 11.11 -7.99
N ASN A 229 15.55 10.38 -7.88
CA ASN A 229 15.62 9.08 -7.20
C ASN A 229 14.96 9.06 -5.81
N GLN A 230 15.25 10.04 -4.96
CA GLN A 230 14.69 10.09 -3.60
C GLN A 230 13.18 10.37 -3.61
N THR A 231 12.71 11.25 -4.48
CA THR A 231 11.27 11.53 -4.62
C THR A 231 10.53 10.32 -5.16
N GLY A 232 11.10 9.62 -6.15
CA GLY A 232 10.56 8.35 -6.65
C GLY A 232 10.44 7.30 -5.55
N VAL A 233 11.46 7.14 -4.69
CA VAL A 233 11.42 6.19 -3.57
C VAL A 233 10.32 6.55 -2.56
N GLU A 234 10.19 7.82 -2.15
CA GLU A 234 9.09 8.25 -1.26
C GLU A 234 7.71 7.99 -1.86
N ILE A 235 7.56 8.22 -3.17
CA ILE A 235 6.32 7.95 -3.90
C ILE A 235 6.01 6.44 -3.90
N ARG A 236 7.00 5.59 -4.20
CA ARG A 236 6.84 4.13 -4.18
C ARG A 236 6.40 3.67 -2.80
N MET A 237 7.07 4.14 -1.75
CA MET A 237 6.74 3.77 -0.37
C MET A 237 5.35 4.26 0.03
N LEU A 238 4.91 5.43 -0.43
CA LEU A 238 3.54 5.93 -0.20
C LEU A 238 2.49 5.00 -0.85
N VAL A 239 2.68 4.63 -2.11
CA VAL A 239 1.73 3.75 -2.82
C VAL A 239 1.76 2.36 -2.19
N GLN A 240 2.94 1.83 -1.88
CA GLN A 240 3.08 0.51 -1.26
C GLN A 240 2.43 0.47 0.13
N SER A 241 2.65 1.47 0.98
CA SER A 241 2.04 1.50 2.31
C SER A 241 0.51 1.56 2.24
N PHE A 242 -0.04 2.24 1.23
CA PHE A 242 -1.48 2.24 0.97
C PHE A 242 -1.98 0.85 0.54
N LEU A 243 -1.29 0.20 -0.40
CA LEU A 243 -1.65 -1.15 -0.87
C LEU A 243 -1.54 -2.18 0.27
N ASP A 244 -0.51 -2.10 1.11
CA ASP A 244 -0.33 -2.97 2.26
C ASP A 244 -1.43 -2.75 3.30
N ALA A 245 -1.82 -1.48 3.55
CA ALA A 245 -2.93 -1.15 4.44
C ALA A 245 -4.27 -1.70 3.89
N ARG A 246 -4.50 -1.61 2.57
CA ARG A 246 -5.66 -2.21 1.89
C ARG A 246 -5.67 -3.72 2.05
N LEU A 247 -4.56 -4.40 1.77
CA LEU A 247 -4.46 -5.86 1.86
C LEU A 247 -4.73 -6.37 3.28
N LYS A 248 -4.32 -5.62 4.31
CA LYS A 248 -4.64 -5.93 5.71
C LYS A 248 -6.13 -5.78 6.00
N ALA A 249 -6.80 -4.78 5.40
CA ALA A 249 -8.21 -4.46 5.65
C ALA A 249 -9.21 -5.31 4.87
N LEU A 250 -8.80 -5.95 3.78
CA LEU A 250 -9.69 -6.85 3.05
C LEU A 250 -9.79 -8.21 3.75
N PRO A 251 -10.99 -8.83 3.80
CA PRO A 251 -11.13 -10.21 4.25
C PRO A 251 -10.23 -11.10 3.39
N GLN A 252 -9.35 -11.87 4.02
CA GLN A 252 -8.57 -12.87 3.28
C GLN A 252 -9.56 -13.81 2.58
N ALA A 253 -9.50 -13.87 1.25
CA ALA A 253 -10.28 -14.81 0.47
C ALA A 253 -9.94 -16.22 0.99
N GLN A 254 -10.87 -16.84 1.71
CA GLN A 254 -10.72 -18.22 2.13
C GLN A 254 -10.51 -19.06 0.87
N PRO A 255 -9.55 -20.00 0.87
CA PRO A 255 -9.45 -20.98 -0.20
C PRO A 255 -10.83 -21.63 -0.39
N PRO A 256 -11.29 -21.85 -1.64
CA PRO A 256 -12.57 -22.49 -1.86
C PRO A 256 -12.62 -23.79 -1.05
N PRO A 257 -13.69 -24.03 -0.28
CA PRO A 257 -13.82 -25.25 0.48
C PRO A 257 -13.68 -26.44 -0.48
N PRO A 258 -13.00 -27.53 -0.06
CA PRO A 258 -12.90 -28.72 -0.89
C PRO A 258 -14.31 -29.14 -1.31
N PRO A 259 -14.52 -29.53 -2.58
CA PRO A 259 -15.85 -29.91 -3.05
C PRO A 259 -16.40 -31.01 -2.12
N PRO A 260 -17.66 -30.88 -1.65
CA PRO A 260 -18.24 -31.86 -0.76
C PRO A 260 -18.21 -33.23 -1.46
N VAL A 261 -17.70 -34.23 -0.74
CA VAL A 261 -17.81 -35.62 -1.15
C VAL A 261 -19.30 -35.92 -1.25
N VAL A 262 -19.80 -36.07 -2.48
CA VAL A 262 -21.19 -36.46 -2.74
C VAL A 262 -21.35 -37.87 -2.21
N HIS A 263 -21.77 -38.01 -0.96
CA HIS A 263 -22.41 -39.23 -0.51
C HIS A 263 -23.82 -39.23 -1.10
N SER A 264 -23.98 -39.97 -2.18
CA SER A 264 -25.26 -40.32 -2.77
C SER A 264 -26.11 -41.04 -1.72
N ILE A 265 -26.99 -40.31 -1.05
CA ILE A 265 -28.13 -40.87 -0.35
C ILE A 265 -29.36 -40.29 -1.03
N GLU A 266 -29.99 -41.13 -1.86
CA GLU A 266 -31.34 -40.91 -2.35
C GLU A 266 -32.29 -40.84 -1.15
N SER A 267 -32.56 -39.65 -0.63
CA SER A 267 -33.71 -39.40 0.24
C SER A 267 -34.80 -38.75 -0.60
N GLN A 268 -35.81 -39.53 -0.95
CA GLN A 268 -37.05 -39.04 -1.53
C GLN A 268 -37.75 -38.12 -0.52
N GLU A 269 -37.70 -36.81 -0.74
CA GLU A 269 -38.50 -35.85 0.03
C GLU A 269 -39.94 -35.85 -0.51
N SER A 270 -40.88 -36.26 0.33
CA SER A 270 -42.31 -36.17 0.11
C SER A 270 -42.80 -34.72 0.22
N GLN A 271 -43.55 -34.26 -0.78
CA GLN A 271 -44.06 -32.88 -0.93
C GLN A 271 -45.12 -32.43 0.10
N ASP A 272 -45.46 -33.24 1.10
CA ASP A 272 -46.58 -32.97 2.01
C ASP A 272 -46.20 -32.11 3.25
N GLU A 273 -44.95 -31.66 3.36
CA GLU A 273 -44.45 -30.94 4.56
C GLU A 273 -44.36 -29.40 4.39
N TYR A 274 -44.71 -28.86 3.21
CA TYR A 274 -44.68 -27.41 2.96
C TYR A 274 -45.80 -26.62 3.65
N ASP A 275 -46.88 -27.28 4.09
CA ASP A 275 -48.04 -26.61 4.70
C ASP A 275 -47.84 -26.28 6.20
N LYS A 276 -46.67 -26.62 6.77
CA LYS A 276 -46.30 -26.32 8.17
C LYS A 276 -45.19 -25.30 8.32
N MET A 277 -44.59 -24.81 7.23
CA MET A 277 -43.59 -23.75 7.29
C MET A 277 -44.26 -22.37 7.29
N PHE A 278 -44.84 -21.98 8.42
CA PHE A 278 -45.06 -20.57 8.75
C PHE A 278 -43.68 -19.93 8.95
N LEU A 279 -43.02 -19.58 7.85
CA LEU A 279 -41.82 -18.76 7.86
C LEU A 279 -42.22 -17.35 8.29
N ASP A 280 -41.80 -16.97 9.48
CA ASP A 280 -41.90 -15.60 9.96
C ASP A 280 -40.92 -14.75 9.15
N LEU A 281 -41.45 -13.93 8.24
CA LEU A 281 -40.64 -13.08 7.35
C LEU A 281 -39.96 -11.93 8.11
N ASP A 282 -40.35 -11.68 9.36
CA ASP A 282 -39.75 -10.68 10.23
C ASP A 282 -38.72 -11.29 11.21
N ASP A 283 -38.36 -12.57 11.04
CA ASP A 283 -37.32 -13.23 11.85
C ASP A 283 -35.95 -12.55 11.65
N ALA A 284 -35.33 -12.13 12.75
CA ALA A 284 -34.04 -11.47 12.77
C ALA A 284 -32.91 -12.33 12.19
N GLU A 285 -33.01 -13.66 12.30
CA GLU A 285 -32.03 -14.59 11.73
C GLU A 285 -32.21 -14.72 10.20
N LEU A 286 -33.46 -14.72 9.72
CA LEU A 286 -33.80 -14.69 8.30
C LEU A 286 -33.40 -13.37 7.65
N LEU A 287 -33.67 -12.24 8.30
CA LEU A 287 -33.27 -10.90 7.84
C LEU A 287 -31.74 -10.72 7.82
N ALA A 288 -31.03 -11.33 8.77
CA ALA A 288 -29.58 -11.41 8.75
C ALA A 288 -29.05 -12.28 7.60
N ALA A 289 -29.72 -13.40 7.31
CA ALA A 289 -29.38 -14.28 6.18
C ALA A 289 -29.73 -13.67 4.81
N LEU A 290 -30.76 -12.82 4.75
CA LEU A 290 -31.15 -12.02 3.57
C LEU A 290 -30.28 -10.76 3.40
N GLY A 291 -29.41 -10.47 4.36
CA GLY A 291 -28.38 -9.44 4.27
C GLY A 291 -28.85 -8.02 4.63
N GLU A 292 -30.10 -7.79 5.01
CA GLU A 292 -30.64 -6.43 5.29
C GLU A 292 -30.13 -5.77 6.59
N GLY A 293 -28.95 -6.18 7.08
CA GLY A 293 -28.27 -5.63 8.24
C GLY A 293 -27.24 -4.53 7.93
N PRO A 294 -26.53 -4.01 8.95
CA PRO A 294 -25.45 -3.02 8.83
C PRO A 294 -24.29 -3.45 7.91
N GLU A 295 -24.21 -4.74 7.54
CA GLU A 295 -23.23 -5.27 6.59
C GLU A 295 -23.42 -4.73 5.17
N ILE A 296 -24.65 -4.46 4.68
CA ILE A 296 -24.86 -3.86 3.35
C ILE A 296 -24.27 -2.43 3.28
N VAL A 297 -24.41 -1.64 4.35
CA VAL A 297 -23.88 -0.27 4.39
C VAL A 297 -22.35 -0.28 4.35
N VAL A 298 -21.72 -1.23 5.05
CA VAL A 298 -20.26 -1.40 5.03
C VAL A 298 -19.77 -1.90 3.67
N VAL A 299 -20.46 -2.86 3.05
CA VAL A 299 -20.10 -3.38 1.72
C VAL A 299 -20.27 -2.32 0.63
N THR A 300 -21.31 -1.49 0.70
CA THR A 300 -21.55 -0.40 -0.28
C THR A 300 -20.54 0.74 -0.12
N ASP A 301 -20.18 1.12 1.12
CA ASP A 301 -19.12 2.10 1.38
C ASP A 301 -17.74 1.61 0.92
N LEU A 302 -17.40 0.34 1.19
CA LEU A 302 -16.15 -0.26 0.70
C LEU A 302 -16.07 -0.28 -0.82
N LYS A 303 -17.17 -0.62 -1.50
CA LYS A 303 -17.22 -0.59 -2.97
C LYS A 303 -17.04 0.83 -3.52
N ALA A 304 -17.67 1.83 -2.91
CA ALA A 304 -17.49 3.23 -3.30
C ALA A 304 -16.03 3.70 -3.12
N LYS A 305 -15.37 3.29 -2.02
CA LYS A 305 -13.96 3.56 -1.76
C LYS A 305 -13.04 2.86 -2.76
N GLU A 306 -13.30 1.59 -3.09
CA GLU A 306 -12.57 0.85 -4.13
C GLU A 306 -12.73 1.50 -5.52
N ASP A 307 -13.93 1.93 -5.88
CA ASP A 307 -14.20 2.61 -7.15
C ASP A 307 -13.47 3.96 -7.23
N ALA A 308 -13.44 4.72 -6.13
CA ALA A 308 -12.68 5.97 -6.05
C ALA A 308 -11.18 5.72 -6.19
N LEU A 309 -10.65 4.71 -5.51
CA LEU A 309 -9.26 4.29 -5.62
C LEU A 309 -8.90 3.87 -7.06
N CYS A 310 -9.75 3.08 -7.71
CA CYS A 310 -9.54 2.64 -9.09
C CYS A 310 -9.39 3.82 -10.06
N LYS A 311 -10.22 4.87 -9.91
CA LYS A 311 -10.13 6.08 -10.73
C LYS A 311 -8.79 6.80 -10.56
N VAL A 312 -8.31 6.93 -9.32
CA VAL A 312 -7.04 7.59 -9.01
C VAL A 312 -5.86 6.79 -9.55
N LEU A 313 -5.88 5.47 -9.34
CA LEU A 313 -4.84 4.55 -9.80
C LEU A 313 -4.73 4.56 -11.33
N ASP A 314 -5.84 4.38 -12.03
CA ASP A 314 -5.86 4.30 -13.50
C ASP A 314 -5.40 5.60 -14.16
N LYS A 315 -5.86 6.75 -13.63
CA LYS A 315 -5.58 8.06 -14.22
C LYS A 315 -4.15 8.54 -13.99
N SER A 316 -3.62 8.39 -12.78
CA SER A 316 -2.41 9.11 -12.35
C SER A 316 -1.26 8.19 -11.92
N ILE A 317 -1.55 7.15 -11.12
CA ILE A 317 -0.51 6.39 -10.43
C ILE A 317 0.04 5.28 -11.31
N THR A 318 -0.79 4.37 -11.81
CA THR A 318 -0.32 3.20 -12.58
C THR A 318 0.49 3.59 -13.83
N PRO A 319 0.06 4.56 -14.67
CA PRO A 319 0.86 4.99 -15.82
C PRO A 319 2.20 5.62 -15.42
N ALA A 320 2.27 6.30 -14.26
CA ALA A 320 3.49 6.92 -13.81
C ALA A 320 4.47 5.89 -13.21
N VAL A 321 3.98 4.95 -12.40
CA VAL A 321 4.79 3.84 -11.87
C VAL A 321 5.36 3.01 -13.00
N TYR A 322 4.57 2.67 -14.04
CA TYR A 322 5.08 1.93 -15.20
C TYR A 322 6.20 2.68 -15.93
N ARG A 323 6.07 4.01 -16.11
CA ARG A 323 7.14 4.83 -16.70
C ARG A 323 8.44 4.80 -15.88
N LEU A 324 8.35 4.76 -14.55
CA LEU A 324 9.52 4.66 -13.66
C LEU A 324 10.17 3.29 -13.75
N VAL A 325 9.39 2.22 -13.83
CA VAL A 325 9.90 0.88 -14.13
C VAL A 325 10.70 0.94 -15.43
N CYS A 326 10.12 1.44 -16.53
CA CYS A 326 10.83 1.58 -17.80
C CYS A 326 12.10 2.45 -17.71
N LYS A 327 12.08 3.53 -16.93
CA LYS A 327 13.24 4.41 -16.73
C LYS A 327 14.38 3.68 -16.02
N HIS A 328 14.11 3.00 -14.92
CA HIS A 328 15.14 2.27 -14.18
C HIS A 328 15.71 1.08 -14.97
N LEU A 329 14.95 0.53 -15.92
CA LEU A 329 15.47 -0.46 -16.88
C LEU A 329 16.43 0.16 -17.91
N GLY A 330 16.29 1.44 -18.23
CA GLY A 330 17.10 2.16 -19.22
C GLY A 330 18.31 2.93 -18.65
N GLU A 331 18.41 3.07 -17.33
CA GLU A 331 19.57 3.71 -16.67
C GLU A 331 20.79 2.77 -16.74
N ASN A 332 21.78 3.14 -17.55
CA ASN A 332 23.01 2.37 -17.78
C ASN A 332 23.77 2.04 -16.49
N GLU A 333 24.35 0.84 -16.43
CA GLU A 333 25.11 0.20 -15.32
C GLU A 333 26.40 0.96 -14.88
N GLY A 334 26.34 2.28 -14.68
CA GLY A 334 27.54 3.10 -14.49
C GLY A 334 28.06 3.21 -13.06
N VAL A 335 27.25 2.93 -12.03
CA VAL A 335 27.62 3.33 -10.64
C VAL A 335 27.16 2.36 -9.54
N ARG A 336 26.17 1.49 -9.77
CA ARG A 336 25.60 0.61 -8.73
C ARG A 336 26.02 -0.85 -8.95
N THR A 337 26.28 -1.57 -7.86
CA THR A 337 26.36 -3.04 -7.92
C THR A 337 25.07 -3.55 -8.55
N ARG A 338 25.21 -4.42 -9.56
CA ARG A 338 24.10 -4.93 -10.37
C ARG A 338 22.97 -5.54 -9.53
N ASP A 339 23.32 -6.12 -8.39
CA ASP A 339 22.36 -6.75 -7.47
C ASP A 339 21.48 -5.71 -6.74
N ASN A 340 22.05 -4.61 -6.22
CA ASN A 340 21.28 -3.55 -5.57
C ASN A 340 20.34 -2.83 -6.56
N HIS A 341 20.76 -2.69 -7.83
CA HIS A 341 19.90 -2.11 -8.86
C HIS A 341 18.71 -3.02 -9.17
N ALA A 342 18.96 -4.32 -9.20
CA ALA A 342 17.94 -5.31 -9.50
C ALA A 342 16.88 -5.41 -8.39
N GLU A 343 17.27 -5.30 -7.12
CA GLU A 343 16.34 -5.21 -5.99
C GLU A 343 15.42 -3.98 -6.08
N ILE A 344 15.99 -2.80 -6.37
CA ILE A 344 15.20 -1.56 -6.53
C ILE A 344 14.18 -1.71 -7.66
N VAL A 345 14.58 -2.30 -8.79
CA VAL A 345 13.67 -2.56 -9.91
C VAL A 345 12.56 -3.54 -9.51
N ASP A 346 12.89 -4.60 -8.76
CA ASP A 346 11.89 -5.56 -8.28
C ASP A 346 10.85 -4.91 -7.38
N GLU A 347 11.27 -4.01 -6.48
CA GLU A 347 10.34 -3.25 -5.63
C GLU A 347 9.38 -2.36 -6.44
N TRP A 348 9.85 -1.77 -7.54
CA TRP A 348 9.00 -0.99 -8.45
C TRP A 348 8.02 -1.88 -9.21
N ILE A 349 8.45 -3.08 -9.63
CA ILE A 349 7.59 -4.06 -10.28
C ILE A 349 6.49 -4.51 -9.31
N ASP A 350 6.83 -4.77 -8.04
CA ASP A 350 5.84 -5.17 -7.04
C ASP A 350 4.78 -4.09 -6.81
N CYS A 351 5.22 -2.83 -6.71
CA CYS A 351 4.32 -1.69 -6.59
C CYS A 351 3.38 -1.57 -7.81
N TRP A 352 3.93 -1.78 -9.03
CA TRP A 352 3.16 -1.77 -10.26
C TRP A 352 2.12 -2.90 -10.32
N VAL A 353 2.53 -4.13 -10.00
CA VAL A 353 1.63 -5.30 -9.95
C VAL A 353 0.54 -5.11 -8.89
N GLY A 354 0.90 -4.55 -7.73
CA GLY A 354 -0.06 -4.23 -6.67
C GLY A 354 -1.13 -3.23 -7.15
N CYS A 355 -0.74 -2.18 -7.87
CA CYS A 355 -1.70 -1.26 -8.50
C CYS A 355 -2.58 -1.95 -9.54
N ALA A 356 -1.98 -2.80 -10.39
CA ALA A 356 -2.71 -3.54 -11.42
C ALA A 356 -3.72 -4.51 -10.81
N ASN A 357 -3.36 -5.18 -9.71
CA ASN A 357 -4.23 -6.11 -8.99
C ASN A 357 -5.50 -5.43 -8.49
N VAL A 358 -5.41 -4.20 -7.95
CA VAL A 358 -6.60 -3.43 -7.53
C VAL A 358 -7.55 -3.18 -8.71
N LEU A 359 -7.00 -2.81 -9.88
CA LEU A 359 -7.80 -2.55 -11.08
C LEU A 359 -8.44 -3.83 -11.65
N VAL A 360 -7.77 -4.97 -11.53
CA VAL A 360 -8.30 -6.25 -12.02
C VAL A 360 -9.35 -6.83 -11.06
N GLN A 361 -9.13 -6.75 -9.74
CA GLN A 361 -10.08 -7.23 -8.74
C GLN A 361 -11.43 -6.50 -8.84
N ASN A 362 -11.42 -5.20 -9.15
CA ASN A 362 -12.64 -4.40 -9.35
C ASN A 362 -13.19 -4.46 -10.78
N SER A 363 -12.73 -5.39 -11.62
CA SER A 363 -13.18 -5.59 -13.01
C SER A 363 -13.01 -4.37 -13.93
N HIS A 364 -12.13 -3.41 -13.59
CA HIS A 364 -11.80 -2.28 -14.45
C HIS A 364 -10.85 -2.67 -15.60
N LYS A 365 -10.01 -3.69 -15.38
CA LYS A 365 -9.02 -4.19 -16.36
C LYS A 365 -8.87 -5.71 -16.25
N ASP A 366 -8.25 -6.30 -17.26
CA ASP A 366 -7.88 -7.72 -17.28
C ASP A 366 -6.36 -7.91 -17.27
N TRP A 367 -5.90 -9.02 -16.69
CA TRP A 367 -4.49 -9.38 -16.64
C TRP A 367 -3.88 -9.51 -18.05
N GLY A 368 -4.67 -9.89 -19.06
CA GLY A 368 -4.22 -9.97 -20.45
C GLY A 368 -3.70 -8.64 -21.02
N LEU A 369 -4.18 -7.49 -20.53
CA LEU A 369 -3.69 -6.17 -20.92
C LEU A 369 -2.26 -5.93 -20.42
N TYR A 370 -1.92 -6.43 -19.23
CA TYR A 370 -0.57 -6.25 -18.67
C TYR A 370 0.41 -7.33 -19.13
N MET A 371 -0.09 -8.48 -19.59
CA MET A 371 0.75 -9.54 -20.15
C MET A 371 1.08 -9.28 -21.63
N LYS A 372 0.10 -9.11 -22.52
CA LYS A 372 0.34 -9.13 -23.97
C LYS A 372 -0.02 -7.85 -24.73
N LEU A 373 -1.24 -7.36 -24.52
CA LEU A 373 -1.88 -6.46 -25.49
C LEU A 373 -1.84 -4.97 -25.10
N GLY A 374 -1.59 -4.65 -23.82
CA GLY A 374 -1.72 -3.29 -23.31
C GLY A 374 -0.49 -2.40 -23.56
N HIS A 375 -0.71 -1.09 -23.43
CA HIS A 375 0.35 -0.08 -23.46
C HIS A 375 1.32 -0.19 -22.27
N GLN A 376 0.91 -0.88 -21.21
CA GLN A 376 1.72 -1.17 -20.01
C GLN A 376 2.18 -2.63 -19.97
N SER A 377 2.24 -3.34 -21.09
CA SER A 377 2.71 -4.73 -21.09
C SER A 377 4.22 -4.82 -20.87
N TRP A 378 4.67 -5.80 -20.08
CA TRP A 378 6.10 -6.09 -19.91
C TRP A 378 6.73 -6.75 -21.15
N GLU A 379 5.95 -7.36 -22.04
CA GLU A 379 6.47 -7.93 -23.30
C GLU A 379 7.05 -6.85 -24.23
N LYS A 380 6.59 -5.60 -24.11
CA LYS A 380 7.08 -4.46 -24.90
C LYS A 380 8.47 -3.98 -24.52
N ILE A 381 9.04 -4.45 -23.41
CA ILE A 381 10.41 -4.13 -23.01
C ILE A 381 11.37 -4.67 -24.07
N ILE A 382 12.22 -3.83 -24.67
CA ILE A 382 13.06 -4.20 -25.82
C ILE A 382 14.17 -5.18 -25.42
N ASP A 383 14.83 -4.92 -24.29
CA ASP A 383 15.93 -5.73 -23.77
C ASP A 383 15.43 -7.12 -23.33
N SER A 384 15.99 -8.18 -23.90
CA SER A 384 15.57 -9.56 -23.65
C SER A 384 15.91 -10.07 -22.25
N SER A 385 16.99 -9.56 -21.63
CA SER A 385 17.41 -9.91 -20.28
C SER A 385 16.49 -9.27 -19.24
N TRP A 386 16.17 -7.98 -19.42
CA TRP A 386 15.24 -7.27 -18.56
C TRP A 386 13.79 -7.73 -18.77
N ARG A 387 13.36 -8.00 -20.01
CA ARG A 387 12.04 -8.60 -20.29
C ARG A 387 11.85 -9.90 -19.52
N ARG A 388 12.87 -10.75 -19.47
CA ARG A 388 12.85 -12.00 -18.69
C ARG A 388 12.71 -11.74 -17.20
N ARG A 389 13.55 -10.86 -16.62
CA ARG A 389 13.50 -10.56 -15.18
C ARG A 389 12.17 -9.93 -14.79
N VAL A 390 11.72 -8.91 -15.53
CA VAL A 390 10.46 -8.22 -15.27
C VAL A 390 9.30 -9.18 -15.40
N GLY A 391 9.25 -9.99 -16.46
CA GLY A 391 8.23 -11.03 -16.63
C GLY A 391 8.21 -12.01 -15.46
N LEU A 392 9.38 -12.49 -15.02
CA LEU A 392 9.49 -13.42 -13.89
C LEU A 392 8.98 -12.80 -12.58
N ARG A 393 9.44 -11.59 -12.22
CA ARG A 393 9.00 -10.90 -10.99
C ARG A 393 7.52 -10.54 -11.05
N PHE A 394 7.06 -10.01 -12.19
CA PHE A 394 5.66 -9.68 -12.42
C PHE A 394 4.75 -10.88 -12.18
N ASN A 395 5.07 -12.03 -12.77
CA ASN A 395 4.25 -13.24 -12.64
C ASN A 395 4.34 -13.85 -11.23
N LEU A 396 5.50 -13.79 -10.57
CA LEU A 396 5.64 -14.23 -9.18
C LEU A 396 4.75 -13.39 -8.24
N THR A 397 4.81 -12.06 -8.35
CA THR A 397 4.04 -11.16 -7.50
C THR A 397 2.55 -11.26 -7.81
N LEU A 398 2.18 -11.44 -9.08
CA LEU A 398 0.80 -11.68 -9.49
C LEU A 398 0.24 -12.94 -8.82
N LEU A 399 0.95 -14.08 -8.88
CA LEU A 399 0.47 -15.33 -8.27
C LEU A 399 0.40 -15.26 -6.73
N ARG A 400 1.20 -14.40 -6.10
CA ARG A 400 1.10 -14.13 -4.65
C ARG A 400 -0.14 -13.32 -4.28
N LEU A 401 -0.58 -12.42 -5.16
CA LEU A 401 -1.75 -11.55 -4.92
C LEU A 401 -3.07 -12.17 -5.40
N ASP A 402 -3.05 -12.89 -6.51
CA ASP A 402 -4.20 -13.56 -7.12
C ASP A 402 -3.81 -14.95 -7.65
N PRO A 403 -3.83 -15.98 -6.79
CA PRO A 403 -3.58 -17.37 -7.22
C PRO A 403 -4.59 -17.88 -8.24
N GLY A 404 -5.80 -17.30 -8.28
CA GLY A 404 -6.88 -17.69 -9.19
C GLY A 404 -6.53 -17.39 -10.66
N ALA A 405 -5.68 -16.40 -10.92
CA ALA A 405 -5.21 -16.06 -12.25
C ALA A 405 -4.49 -17.22 -12.97
N TYR A 406 -3.84 -18.13 -12.22
CA TYR A 406 -3.15 -19.28 -12.80
C TYR A 406 -4.08 -20.16 -13.64
N SER A 407 -5.32 -20.35 -13.18
CA SER A 407 -6.30 -21.18 -13.89
C SER A 407 -6.70 -20.60 -15.26
N LYS A 408 -6.71 -19.27 -15.39
CA LYS A 408 -7.14 -18.56 -16.60
C LYS A 408 -6.00 -18.37 -17.61
N LEU A 409 -4.77 -18.19 -17.13
CA LEU A 409 -3.60 -17.81 -17.95
C LEU A 409 -2.45 -18.83 -17.86
N LYS A 410 -2.80 -20.12 -17.71
CA LYS A 410 -1.86 -21.21 -17.45
C LYS A 410 -0.67 -21.25 -18.40
N ASP A 411 -0.93 -21.16 -19.71
CA ASP A 411 0.11 -21.27 -20.73
C ASP A 411 1.14 -20.13 -20.64
N GLU A 412 0.74 -18.94 -20.20
CA GLU A 412 1.63 -17.79 -20.03
C GLU A 412 2.58 -18.00 -18.86
N PHE A 413 2.07 -18.43 -17.71
CA PHE A 413 2.90 -18.71 -16.53
C PHE A 413 3.91 -19.82 -16.82
N ILE A 414 3.47 -20.87 -17.53
CA ILE A 414 4.36 -21.94 -17.97
C ILE A 414 5.39 -21.40 -18.97
N GLY A 415 5.00 -20.57 -19.95
CA GLY A 415 5.92 -19.92 -20.87
C GLY A 415 7.03 -19.15 -20.16
N VAL A 416 6.67 -18.33 -19.17
CA VAL A 416 7.62 -17.55 -18.36
C VAL A 416 8.54 -18.45 -17.55
N LEU A 417 8.01 -19.52 -16.92
CA LEU A 417 8.81 -20.49 -16.18
C LEU A 417 9.86 -21.16 -17.09
N LEU A 418 9.44 -21.52 -18.29
CA LEU A 418 10.27 -22.17 -19.29
C LEU A 418 11.39 -21.26 -19.81
N VAL A 419 11.15 -19.95 -19.90
CA VAL A 419 12.19 -18.95 -20.20
C VAL A 419 13.10 -18.75 -18.98
N GLY A 420 12.56 -18.82 -17.76
CA GLY A 420 13.32 -18.77 -16.50
C GLY A 420 14.38 -19.87 -16.39
N PHE A 421 14.07 -21.10 -16.80
CA PHE A 421 15.05 -22.21 -16.83
C PHE A 421 16.29 -21.92 -17.68
N LEU A 422 16.23 -20.97 -18.61
CA LEU A 422 17.34 -20.59 -19.50
C LEU A 422 18.16 -19.40 -18.97
N SER A 423 17.97 -18.97 -17.72
CA SER A 423 18.65 -17.82 -17.10
C SER A 423 20.08 -18.10 -16.64
N CYS A 424 21.12 -17.45 -17.16
CA CYS A 424 22.51 -17.77 -16.78
C CYS A 424 22.81 -17.64 -15.27
N LYS A 425 22.00 -16.88 -14.52
CA LYS A 425 22.10 -16.72 -13.06
C LYS A 425 20.73 -16.95 -12.43
N THR A 426 20.68 -17.79 -11.41
CA THR A 426 19.46 -18.00 -10.62
C THR A 426 19.34 -16.89 -9.58
N THR A 427 18.20 -16.21 -9.59
CA THR A 427 17.81 -15.16 -8.67
C THR A 427 16.48 -15.55 -8.02
N ILE A 428 15.35 -15.21 -8.62
CA ILE A 428 13.99 -15.49 -8.10
C ILE A 428 13.31 -16.68 -8.81
N GLU A 429 13.99 -17.34 -9.74
CA GLU A 429 13.45 -18.44 -10.56
C GLU A 429 12.97 -19.62 -9.70
N HIS A 430 13.70 -19.93 -8.61
CA HIS A 430 13.37 -21.00 -7.67
C HIS A 430 12.09 -20.69 -6.87
N GLU A 431 11.91 -19.44 -6.44
CA GLU A 431 10.67 -18.99 -5.78
C GLU A 431 9.47 -19.10 -6.72
N PHE A 432 9.64 -18.67 -7.97
CA PHE A 432 8.58 -18.76 -8.98
C PHE A 432 8.20 -20.21 -9.29
N ALA A 433 9.19 -21.10 -9.47
CA ALA A 433 8.94 -22.53 -9.67
C ALA A 433 8.18 -23.14 -8.48
N SER A 434 8.55 -22.80 -7.25
CA SER A 434 7.89 -23.25 -6.02
C SER A 434 6.39 -22.89 -6.01
N VAL A 435 6.07 -21.65 -6.34
CA VAL A 435 4.67 -21.17 -6.40
C VAL A 435 3.90 -21.85 -7.52
N VAL A 436 4.45 -21.91 -8.73
CA VAL A 436 3.78 -22.55 -9.88
C VAL A 436 3.53 -24.03 -9.63
N PHE A 437 4.50 -24.77 -9.06
CA PHE A 437 4.32 -26.18 -8.77
C PHE A 437 3.32 -26.43 -7.65
N SER A 438 3.24 -25.54 -6.67
CA SER A 438 2.23 -25.60 -5.61
C SER A 438 0.81 -25.40 -6.15
N LEU A 439 0.64 -24.52 -7.14
CA LEU A 439 -0.67 -24.26 -7.75
C LEU A 439 -1.07 -25.33 -8.77
N ASP A 440 -0.12 -25.81 -9.57
CA ASP A 440 -0.36 -26.79 -10.62
C ASP A 440 -0.35 -28.24 -10.13
N GLY A 441 0.36 -28.53 -9.04
CA GLY A 441 0.61 -29.88 -8.58
C GLY A 441 1.39 -30.74 -9.58
N LEU A 442 2.21 -30.12 -10.44
CA LEU A 442 2.93 -30.76 -11.56
C LEU A 442 2.01 -31.53 -12.54
N GLN A 443 0.73 -31.17 -12.60
CA GLN A 443 -0.24 -31.84 -13.47
C GLN A 443 -0.08 -31.44 -14.95
N HIS A 444 0.49 -30.26 -15.20
CA HIS A 444 0.69 -29.74 -16.53
C HIS A 444 1.59 -30.68 -17.34
N PRO A 445 1.19 -31.03 -18.57
CA PRO A 445 1.99 -31.71 -19.58
C PRO A 445 3.51 -31.53 -19.58
N LEU A 446 3.97 -30.29 -19.43
CA LEU A 446 5.38 -29.91 -19.52
C LEU A 446 6.13 -29.99 -18.18
N LEU A 447 5.42 -30.22 -17.07
CA LEU A 447 5.96 -30.27 -15.72
C LEU A 447 5.99 -31.69 -15.12
N ARG A 448 5.39 -32.67 -15.79
CA ARG A 448 5.37 -34.07 -15.33
C ARG A 448 6.78 -34.66 -15.35
N GLY A 449 7.17 -35.30 -14.25
CA GLY A 449 8.48 -35.96 -14.12
C GLY A 449 9.61 -35.02 -13.70
N PHE A 450 9.28 -33.87 -13.11
CA PHE A 450 10.28 -33.02 -12.45
C PHE A 450 10.69 -33.62 -11.11
N PRO A 451 11.97 -33.49 -10.70
CA PRO A 451 12.53 -34.16 -9.53
C PRO A 451 12.18 -33.50 -8.20
N PHE A 452 11.11 -32.70 -8.14
CA PHE A 452 10.71 -32.00 -6.92
C PHE A 452 9.55 -32.74 -6.26
N ALA A 453 9.64 -32.89 -4.94
CA ALA A 453 8.57 -33.44 -4.11
C ALA A 453 7.89 -32.32 -3.30
N PRO A 454 6.58 -32.41 -3.04
CA PRO A 454 5.92 -31.49 -2.14
C PRO A 454 6.37 -31.72 -0.69
N LEU A 455 6.23 -30.69 0.15
CA LEU A 455 6.51 -30.78 1.58
C LEU A 455 5.70 -31.90 2.24
N PRO A 456 6.27 -32.63 3.20
CA PRO A 456 5.55 -33.71 3.89
C PRO A 456 4.31 -33.16 4.59
N GLY A 457 3.13 -33.66 4.20
CA GLY A 457 1.84 -33.23 4.76
C GLY A 457 1.20 -32.00 4.11
N SER A 458 1.79 -31.44 3.06
CA SER A 458 1.26 -30.29 2.32
C SER A 458 1.31 -30.51 0.80
N LYS A 459 0.44 -29.83 0.04
CA LYS A 459 0.55 -29.77 -1.44
C LYS A 459 1.50 -28.66 -1.92
N LYS A 460 2.16 -27.96 -0.99
CA LYS A 460 3.10 -26.87 -1.29
C LYS A 460 4.49 -27.41 -1.59
N PHE A 461 5.13 -26.81 -2.58
CA PHE A 461 6.53 -27.01 -2.92
C PHE A 461 7.33 -25.82 -2.40
N GLU A 462 8.44 -26.08 -1.72
CA GLU A 462 9.44 -25.08 -1.36
C GLU A 462 10.77 -25.56 -1.93
N ILE A 463 11.26 -24.88 -2.97
CA ILE A 463 12.50 -25.21 -3.67
C ILE A 463 13.53 -24.16 -3.29
N THR A 464 14.64 -24.59 -2.71
CA THR A 464 15.76 -23.70 -2.40
C THR A 464 16.56 -23.37 -3.66
N GLN A 465 17.32 -22.27 -3.64
CA GLN A 465 18.19 -21.89 -4.77
C GLN A 465 19.20 -23.00 -5.12
N GLY A 466 19.81 -23.64 -4.13
CA GLY A 466 20.79 -24.71 -4.35
C GLY A 466 20.19 -25.98 -4.97
N GLU A 467 18.98 -26.36 -4.56
CA GLU A 467 18.24 -27.47 -5.17
C GLU A 467 17.85 -27.17 -6.61
N TYR A 468 17.38 -25.94 -6.86
CA TYR A 468 17.02 -25.49 -8.20
C TYR A 468 18.22 -25.51 -9.16
N ASP A 469 19.37 -24.99 -8.72
CA ASP A 469 20.60 -24.95 -9.52
C ASP A 469 21.10 -26.36 -9.89
N THR A 470 21.02 -27.29 -8.93
CA THR A 470 21.42 -28.68 -9.13
C THR A 470 20.47 -29.44 -10.07
N ALA A 471 19.15 -29.22 -9.91
CA ALA A 471 18.13 -29.87 -10.72
C ALA A 471 18.02 -29.28 -12.13
N ARG A 472 18.59 -28.10 -12.39
CA ARG A 472 18.32 -27.31 -13.58
C ARG A 472 18.64 -28.00 -14.91
N VAL A 473 19.77 -28.71 -14.98
CA VAL A 473 20.16 -29.47 -16.18
C VAL A 473 19.15 -30.61 -16.42
N GLN A 474 18.76 -31.31 -15.37
CA GLN A 474 17.76 -32.38 -15.42
C GLN A 474 16.37 -31.86 -15.84
N LEU A 475 16.00 -30.64 -15.43
CA LEU A 475 14.76 -29.99 -15.86
C LEU A 475 14.73 -29.74 -17.37
N ILE A 476 15.84 -29.26 -17.93
CA ILE A 476 15.97 -29.02 -19.37
C ILE A 476 15.92 -30.34 -20.15
N GLU A 477 16.65 -31.37 -19.69
CA GLU A 477 16.68 -32.69 -20.32
C GLU A 477 15.30 -33.40 -20.27
N SER A 478 14.64 -33.38 -19.10
CA SER A 478 13.30 -33.94 -18.91
C SER A 478 12.27 -33.25 -19.79
N ARG A 479 12.39 -31.93 -19.96
CA ARG A 479 11.53 -31.14 -20.86
C ARG A 479 11.78 -31.46 -22.33
N CYS A 480 13.03 -31.48 -22.78
CA CYS A 480 13.37 -31.83 -24.17
C CYS A 480 12.84 -33.23 -24.50
N SER A 481 12.96 -34.18 -23.57
CA SER A 481 12.42 -35.52 -23.69
C SER A 481 10.89 -35.56 -23.74
N SER A 482 10.22 -34.73 -22.94
CA SER A 482 8.75 -34.63 -22.90
C SER A 482 8.15 -33.94 -24.13
N LEU A 483 8.85 -32.93 -24.67
CA LEU A 483 8.51 -32.29 -25.94
C LEU A 483 8.73 -33.26 -27.11
N MET A 484 9.86 -33.96 -27.16
CA MET A 484 10.15 -34.95 -28.21
C MET A 484 9.09 -36.06 -28.26
N ARG A 485 8.66 -36.59 -27.12
CA ARG A 485 7.58 -37.60 -27.04
C ARG A 485 6.23 -37.10 -27.55
N ARG A 486 5.98 -35.78 -27.55
CA ARG A 486 4.70 -35.19 -27.99
C ARG A 486 4.71 -34.72 -29.43
N VAL A 487 5.86 -34.26 -29.93
CA VAL A 487 6.03 -33.86 -31.34
C VAL A 487 6.15 -35.10 -32.24
N HIS A 488 6.62 -36.23 -31.69
CA HIS A 488 6.68 -37.52 -32.38
C HIS A 488 6.00 -38.63 -31.57
N PRO A 489 4.66 -38.68 -31.52
CA PRO A 489 3.94 -39.75 -30.83
C PRO A 489 4.19 -41.14 -31.47
N ASP A 490 4.58 -41.19 -32.75
CA ASP A 490 4.77 -42.43 -33.53
C ASP A 490 6.22 -42.89 -33.72
N ARG A 491 7.20 -42.28 -33.03
CA ARG A 491 8.54 -42.88 -32.95
C ARG A 491 8.77 -43.38 -31.54
N GLY A 492 8.28 -44.59 -31.32
CA GLY A 492 8.67 -45.40 -30.17
C GLY A 492 10.19 -45.39 -30.00
N CYS A 493 10.60 -45.31 -28.74
CA CYS A 493 11.99 -45.38 -28.29
C CYS A 493 12.78 -46.50 -28.99
N SER A 494 13.47 -46.17 -30.06
CA SER A 494 14.63 -46.92 -30.52
C SER A 494 15.41 -46.07 -31.54
N CYS A 495 16.73 -46.17 -31.48
CA CYS A 495 17.69 -45.54 -32.38
C CYS A 495 18.02 -44.07 -32.09
N PHE A 496 18.81 -43.81 -31.04
CA PHE A 496 19.86 -42.77 -31.09
C PHE A 496 20.99 -43.03 -30.08
N LEU A 497 21.48 -44.28 -30.04
CA LEU A 497 22.72 -44.64 -29.35
C LEU A 497 23.36 -45.80 -30.11
N GLU A 498 23.82 -45.53 -31.34
CA GLU A 498 24.86 -46.31 -32.04
C GLU A 498 25.05 -45.74 -33.44
N ARG A 499 26.08 -44.91 -33.61
CA ARG A 499 26.94 -44.80 -34.80
C ARG A 499 27.78 -43.54 -34.69
N SER A 500 28.89 -43.63 -33.97
CA SER A 500 30.04 -42.76 -34.12
C SER A 500 31.29 -43.49 -33.64
N CYS A 501 31.69 -44.50 -34.40
CA CYS A 501 33.07 -44.99 -34.43
C CYS A 501 33.44 -45.17 -35.91
N VAL A 502 33.85 -44.06 -36.54
CA VAL A 502 34.59 -44.11 -37.80
C VAL A 502 36.06 -44.28 -37.44
N SER A 503 36.64 -45.37 -37.92
CA SER A 503 38.06 -45.72 -37.77
C SER A 503 38.97 -44.68 -38.45
N PRO A 504 40.14 -44.33 -37.87
CA PRO A 504 41.19 -43.66 -38.62
C PRO A 504 42.02 -44.69 -39.41
N ARG A 505 42.63 -44.20 -40.50
CA ARG A 505 43.53 -44.93 -41.41
C ARG A 505 44.78 -45.46 -40.75
#